data_AF-J0XGS5-F1
#
_entry.id   AF-J0XGS5-F1
#
_cell.length_a   1.000
_cell.length_b   1.000
_cell.length_c   1.000
_cell.angle_alpha   90.00
_cell.angle_beta   90.00
_cell.angle_gamma   90.00
#
_symmetry.space_group_name_H-M   'P 1'
#
loop_
_entity.id
_entity.type
_entity.pdbx_description
1 polymer ?
#
loop_
_entity_poly.entity_id
_entity_poly.type
_entity_poly.pdbx_seq_one_letter_code
_entity_poly.pdbx_strand_id
1 'polypeptide(L)'
;MPGGFDMFHQGHLNILRAARERCDRLVVGVTSDEALIRMKGRAPVIPLKERCDLVSSLRFVDAVVVDLDQDKRLAWRLQPFDVLFKGDDWKDTPKGAKLEVEMAEVGARVVYLPYTPSTSSTKLRRFIAPEDFSDDEAPAASSEASAIPDEAPAAGAQAPRSAAGEASAAGAVARPLDEGAVR
;
A
#
# COMPACT_ATOMS: atom_id res chain seq x y z
N MET A 1 11.41 -5.69 2.45
CA MET A 1 10.53 -5.18 1.37
C MET A 1 11.35 -4.51 0.27
N PRO A 2 11.39 -5.03 -0.97
CA PRO A 2 12.13 -4.42 -2.08
C PRO A 2 11.29 -3.40 -2.86
N GLY A 3 11.90 -2.28 -3.25
CA GLY A 3 11.25 -1.24 -4.06
C GLY A 3 12.22 -0.21 -4.63
N GLY A 4 11.78 0.46 -5.71
CA GLY A 4 12.53 1.57 -6.29
C GLY A 4 12.48 2.83 -5.43
N PHE A 5 11.35 3.10 -4.77
CA PHE A 5 11.15 4.27 -3.89
C PHE A 5 11.49 5.62 -4.54
N ASP A 6 11.47 5.68 -5.86
CA ASP A 6 11.71 6.91 -6.61
C ASP A 6 10.50 7.84 -6.55
N MET A 7 10.74 9.15 -6.47
CA MET A 7 9.73 10.18 -6.22
C MET A 7 8.83 9.80 -5.04
N PHE A 8 9.44 9.61 -3.87
CA PHE A 8 8.78 9.04 -2.69
C PHE A 8 7.45 9.74 -2.36
N HIS A 9 6.38 8.97 -2.20
CA HIS A 9 5.01 9.47 -2.08
C HIS A 9 4.15 8.61 -1.16
N GLN A 10 2.89 9.01 -0.92
CA GLN A 10 1.98 8.36 0.03
C GLN A 10 1.82 6.84 -0.21
N GLY A 11 1.76 6.40 -1.47
CA GLY A 11 1.73 4.97 -1.79
C GLY A 11 2.88 4.17 -1.19
N HIS A 12 4.13 4.63 -1.30
CA HIS A 12 5.30 3.99 -0.68
C HIS A 12 5.22 4.01 0.85
N LEU A 13 4.78 5.14 1.42
CA LEU A 13 4.63 5.28 2.87
C LEU A 13 3.63 4.26 3.43
N ASN A 14 2.48 4.11 2.78
CA ASN A 14 1.41 3.21 3.23
C ASN A 14 1.82 1.74 3.17
N ILE A 15 2.43 1.29 2.07
CA ILE A 15 2.85 -0.10 1.94
C ILE A 15 3.98 -0.45 2.92
N LEU A 16 4.89 0.48 3.20
CA LEU A 16 5.93 0.29 4.21
C LEU A 16 5.33 0.24 5.63
N ARG A 17 4.32 1.05 5.94
CA ARG A 17 3.58 0.96 7.22
C ARG A 17 2.87 -0.38 7.36
N ALA A 18 2.16 -0.82 6.32
CA ALA A 18 1.49 -2.12 6.32
C ALA A 18 2.49 -3.27 6.48
N ALA A 19 3.68 -3.18 5.87
CA ALA A 19 4.74 -4.15 6.08
C ALA A 19 5.23 -4.15 7.54
N ARG A 20 5.42 -2.98 8.15
CA ARG A 20 5.86 -2.87 9.55
C ARG A 20 4.91 -3.57 10.52
N GLU A 21 3.61 -3.43 10.30
CA GLU A 21 2.57 -4.06 11.15
C GLU A 21 2.59 -5.60 11.11
N ARG A 22 3.29 -6.19 10.14
CA ARG A 22 3.27 -7.63 9.85
C ARG A 22 4.63 -8.31 10.04
N CYS A 23 5.58 -7.64 10.67
CA CYS A 23 6.90 -8.18 10.97
C CYS A 23 7.45 -7.62 12.28
N ASP A 24 8.45 -8.28 12.87
CA ASP A 24 9.14 -7.75 14.05
C ASP A 24 10.19 -6.70 13.66
N ARG A 25 10.86 -6.92 12.52
CA ARG A 25 11.90 -6.05 11.95
C ARG A 25 11.64 -5.81 10.46
N LEU A 26 11.55 -4.54 10.06
CA LEU A 26 11.37 -4.12 8.68
C LEU A 26 12.71 -3.69 8.06
N VAL A 27 13.25 -4.55 7.20
CA VAL A 27 14.37 -4.22 6.30
C VAL A 27 13.84 -3.82 4.93
N VAL A 28 14.27 -2.67 4.42
CA VAL A 28 13.85 -2.14 3.12
C VAL A 28 14.99 -2.24 2.12
N GLY A 29 14.74 -2.93 1.00
CA GLY A 29 15.67 -3.03 -0.12
C GLY A 29 15.39 -1.92 -1.13
N VAL A 30 16.29 -0.94 -1.22
CA VAL A 30 16.19 0.16 -2.18
C VAL A 30 16.91 -0.24 -3.46
N THR A 31 16.15 -0.40 -4.55
CA THR A 31 16.68 -0.92 -5.81
C THR A 31 17.72 0.04 -6.42
N SER A 32 18.87 -0.48 -6.87
CA SER A 32 19.93 0.33 -7.47
C SER A 32 19.48 1.01 -8.78
N ASP A 33 20.18 2.08 -9.17
CA ASP A 33 19.86 2.82 -10.39
C ASP A 33 20.04 1.92 -11.63
N GLU A 34 21.12 1.13 -11.67
CA GLU A 34 21.41 0.18 -12.74
C GLU A 34 20.35 -0.92 -12.83
N ALA A 35 19.89 -1.44 -11.68
CA ALA A 35 18.84 -2.44 -11.65
C ALA A 35 17.50 -1.87 -12.14
N LEU A 36 17.16 -0.64 -11.76
CA LEU A 36 15.96 0.04 -12.26
C LEU A 36 16.02 0.27 -13.77
N ILE A 37 17.18 0.67 -14.31
CA ILE A 37 17.39 0.80 -15.76
C ILE A 37 17.20 -0.54 -16.45
N ARG A 38 17.82 -1.63 -15.97
CA ARG A 38 17.64 -2.97 -16.55
C ARG A 38 16.18 -3.44 -16.54
N MET A 39 15.45 -3.13 -15.46
CA MET A 39 14.08 -3.59 -15.25
C MET A 39 13.01 -2.77 -15.98
N LYS A 40 13.22 -1.46 -16.07
CA LYS A 40 12.20 -0.49 -16.50
C LYS A 40 12.63 0.32 -17.73
N GLY A 41 13.84 0.11 -18.24
CA GLY A 41 14.38 0.83 -19.39
C GLY A 41 14.73 2.30 -19.12
N ARG A 42 14.67 2.75 -17.86
CA ARG A 42 14.88 4.16 -17.50
C ARG A 42 15.49 4.34 -16.12
N ALA A 43 16.28 5.42 -15.98
CA ALA A 43 16.84 5.83 -14.71
C ALA A 43 15.75 6.37 -13.76
N PRO A 44 15.91 6.23 -12.44
CA PRO A 44 15.10 6.99 -11.50
C PRO A 44 15.41 8.49 -11.60
N VAL A 45 14.46 9.32 -11.18
CA VAL A 45 14.65 10.77 -11.08
C VAL A 45 15.53 11.11 -9.88
N ILE A 46 15.31 10.42 -8.76
CA ILE A 46 16.06 10.60 -7.52
C ILE A 46 17.20 9.56 -7.47
N PRO A 47 18.46 9.96 -7.34
CA PRO A 47 19.60 9.04 -7.25
C PRO A 47 19.50 8.07 -6.08
N LEU A 48 20.15 6.90 -6.19
CA LEU A 48 20.13 5.85 -5.17
C LEU A 48 20.39 6.36 -3.75
N LYS A 49 21.43 7.19 -3.55
CA LYS A 49 21.81 7.68 -2.22
C LYS A 49 20.65 8.44 -1.55
N GLU A 50 20.02 9.36 -2.29
CA GLU A 50 18.93 10.17 -1.77
C GLU A 50 17.69 9.31 -1.46
N ARG A 51 17.39 8.30 -2.30
CA ARG A 51 16.31 7.34 -2.02
C ARG A 51 16.58 6.53 -0.76
N CYS A 52 17.82 6.09 -0.55
CA CYS A 52 18.23 5.43 0.68
C CYS A 52 18.08 6.34 1.91
N ASP A 53 18.55 7.59 1.82
CA ASP A 53 18.45 8.57 2.92
C ASP A 53 16.98 8.85 3.29
N LEU A 54 16.11 9.03 2.29
CA LEU A 54 14.67 9.22 2.48
C LEU A 54 14.03 8.03 3.19
N VAL A 55 14.26 6.82 2.71
CA VAL A 55 13.67 5.60 3.32
C VAL A 55 14.21 5.37 4.73
N SER A 56 15.51 5.63 4.96
CA SER A 56 16.15 5.46 6.27
C SER A 56 15.63 6.46 7.31
N SER A 57 15.09 7.61 6.88
CA SER A 57 14.50 8.60 7.79
C SER A 57 13.16 8.18 8.39
N LEU A 58 12.53 7.12 7.87
CA LEU A 58 11.25 6.63 8.35
C LEU A 58 11.44 5.91 9.69
N ARG A 59 10.83 6.44 10.76
CA ARG A 59 10.98 5.94 12.14
C ARG A 59 10.67 4.46 12.35
N PHE A 60 9.95 3.83 11.42
CA PHE A 60 9.54 2.44 11.50
C PHE A 60 10.30 1.54 10.52
N VAL A 61 11.34 2.05 9.85
CA VAL A 61 12.26 1.25 9.05
C VAL A 61 13.48 0.93 9.91
N ASP A 62 13.76 -0.35 10.13
CA ASP A 62 14.85 -0.79 11.01
C ASP A 62 16.21 -0.84 10.29
N ALA A 63 16.20 -1.05 8.98
CA ALA A 63 17.40 -0.99 8.15
C ALA A 63 17.05 -0.75 6.67
N VAL A 64 17.97 -0.10 5.97
CA VAL A 64 17.95 0.03 4.51
C VAL A 64 19.15 -0.70 3.92
N VAL A 65 18.92 -1.47 2.87
CA VAL A 65 19.94 -2.17 2.10
C VAL A 65 19.78 -1.85 0.62
N VAL A 66 20.86 -1.90 -0.15
CA VAL A 66 20.79 -1.76 -1.60
C VAL A 66 20.33 -3.08 -2.22
N ASP A 67 19.31 -3.01 -3.07
CA ASP A 67 18.75 -4.15 -3.79
C ASP A 67 19.23 -4.14 -5.24
N LEU A 68 20.08 -5.11 -5.59
CA LEU A 68 20.91 -5.06 -6.80
C LEU A 68 20.30 -5.75 -8.01
N ASP A 69 19.24 -6.55 -7.83
CA ASP A 69 18.70 -7.38 -8.90
C ASP A 69 17.20 -7.68 -8.76
N GLN A 70 16.56 -8.15 -9.83
CA GLN A 70 15.20 -8.71 -9.79
C GLN A 70 15.15 -10.00 -8.96
N ASP A 71 16.17 -10.85 -9.07
CA ASP A 71 16.23 -12.12 -8.35
C ASP A 71 16.45 -11.88 -6.85
N LYS A 72 15.39 -12.10 -6.06
CA LYS A 72 15.39 -11.83 -4.63
C LYS A 72 16.15 -12.87 -3.80
N ARG A 73 16.58 -13.98 -4.41
CA ARG A 73 17.50 -14.93 -3.77
C ARG A 73 18.86 -14.29 -3.53
N LEU A 74 19.29 -13.34 -4.37
CA LEU A 74 20.50 -12.56 -4.13
C LEU A 74 20.35 -11.69 -2.87
N ALA A 75 19.25 -10.95 -2.77
CA ALA A 75 18.96 -10.14 -1.59
C ALA A 75 18.91 -11.01 -0.32
N TRP A 76 18.27 -12.18 -0.40
CA TRP A 76 18.20 -13.13 0.71
C TRP A 76 19.56 -13.67 1.14
N ARG A 77 20.46 -13.98 0.19
CA ARG A 77 21.84 -14.42 0.52
C ARG A 77 22.65 -13.36 1.27
N LEU A 78 22.45 -12.08 0.94
CA LEU A 78 23.16 -10.97 1.57
C LEU A 78 22.54 -10.57 2.91
N GLN A 79 21.21 -10.69 3.01
CA GLN A 79 20.45 -10.36 4.20
C GLN A 79 19.27 -11.35 4.30
N PRO A 80 19.42 -12.46 5.04
CA PRO A 80 18.36 -13.45 5.19
C PRO A 80 17.08 -12.84 5.77
N PHE A 81 15.93 -13.26 5.25
CA PHE A 81 14.61 -12.83 5.71
C PHE A 81 13.58 -13.95 5.56
N ASP A 82 12.55 -13.94 6.41
CA ASP A 82 11.47 -14.95 6.39
C ASP A 82 10.30 -14.56 5.49
N VAL A 83 10.06 -13.25 5.33
CA VAL A 83 8.91 -12.72 4.61
C VAL A 83 9.33 -11.61 3.65
N LEU A 84 8.90 -11.73 2.39
CA LEU A 84 9.02 -10.69 1.39
C LEU A 84 7.66 -10.04 1.14
N PHE A 85 7.55 -8.75 1.44
CA PHE A 85 6.35 -7.97 1.17
C PHE A 85 6.34 -7.37 -0.24
N LYS A 86 5.19 -7.46 -0.93
CA LYS A 86 4.90 -6.78 -2.20
C LYS A 86 3.49 -6.20 -2.23
N GLY A 87 3.22 -5.33 -3.20
CA GLY A 87 1.85 -4.87 -3.46
C GLY A 87 1.04 -5.98 -4.12
N ASP A 88 -0.28 -5.99 -3.90
CA ASP A 88 -1.22 -6.93 -4.50
C ASP A 88 -1.34 -6.79 -6.03
N ASP A 89 -0.80 -5.72 -6.62
CA ASP A 89 -0.59 -5.57 -8.06
C ASP A 89 0.32 -6.66 -8.67
N TRP A 90 1.08 -7.38 -7.84
CA TRP A 90 1.89 -8.53 -8.26
C TRP A 90 1.14 -9.87 -8.15
N LYS A 91 0.09 -9.92 -7.35
CA LYS A 91 -0.65 -11.15 -7.08
C LYS A 91 -1.32 -11.64 -8.35
N ASP A 92 -1.35 -12.96 -8.54
CA ASP A 92 -1.99 -13.61 -9.69
C ASP A 92 -1.37 -13.22 -11.06
N THR A 93 -0.16 -12.66 -11.05
CA THR A 93 0.62 -12.38 -12.27
C THR A 93 1.74 -13.42 -12.48
N PRO A 94 2.24 -13.61 -13.72
CA PRO A 94 3.39 -14.49 -13.95
C PRO A 94 4.65 -14.09 -13.15
N LYS A 95 4.82 -12.78 -12.89
CA LYS A 95 5.94 -12.27 -12.09
C LYS A 95 5.77 -12.60 -10.61
N GLY A 96 4.55 -12.49 -10.08
CA GLY A 96 4.21 -12.88 -8.70
C GLY A 96 4.39 -14.37 -8.47
N ALA A 97 3.83 -15.20 -9.36
CA ALA A 97 3.98 -16.65 -9.28
C ALA A 97 5.45 -17.10 -9.31
N LYS A 98 6.26 -16.49 -10.19
CA LYS A 98 7.71 -16.74 -10.23
C LYS A 98 8.39 -16.35 -8.92
N LEU A 99 8.07 -15.17 -8.38
CA LEU A 99 8.64 -14.68 -7.13
C LEU A 99 8.28 -15.60 -5.95
N GLU A 100 7.06 -16.12 -5.91
CA GLU A 100 6.63 -17.09 -4.88
C GLU A 100 7.47 -18.38 -4.91
N VAL A 101 7.69 -18.94 -6.10
CA VAL A 101 8.56 -20.12 -6.28
C VAL A 101 9.98 -19.82 -5.82
N GLU A 102 10.57 -18.70 -6.26
CA GLU A 102 11.94 -18.30 -5.90
C GLU A 102 12.12 -18.07 -4.40
N MET A 103 11.10 -17.52 -3.72
CA MET A 103 11.15 -17.34 -2.26
C MET A 103 10.97 -18.65 -1.51
N ALA A 104 10.11 -19.55 -2.00
CA ALA A 104 9.94 -20.87 -1.41
C ALA A 104 11.23 -21.72 -1.45
N GLU A 105 12.05 -21.58 -2.51
CA GLU A 105 13.36 -22.24 -2.62
C GLU A 105 14.33 -21.89 -1.47
N VAL A 106 14.20 -20.70 -0.89
CA VAL A 106 15.04 -20.22 0.22
C VAL A 106 14.32 -20.25 1.57
N GLY A 107 13.13 -20.87 1.63
CA GLY A 107 12.31 -20.96 2.85
C GLY A 107 11.61 -19.66 3.25
N ALA A 108 11.62 -18.64 2.38
CA ALA A 108 10.89 -17.39 2.60
C ALA A 108 9.48 -17.46 1.97
N ARG A 109 8.55 -16.64 2.46
CA ARG A 109 7.20 -16.50 1.88
C ARG A 109 6.94 -15.10 1.35
N VAL A 110 6.09 -14.99 0.33
CA VAL A 110 5.62 -13.71 -0.20
C VAL A 110 4.31 -13.32 0.48
N VAL A 111 4.20 -12.08 0.92
CA VAL A 111 2.96 -11.50 1.47
C VAL A 111 2.60 -10.26 0.65
N TYR A 112 1.39 -10.28 0.09
CA TYR A 112 0.86 -9.15 -0.67
C TYR A 112 0.10 -8.18 0.23
N LEU A 113 0.29 -6.89 -0.02
CA LEU A 113 -0.28 -5.78 0.74
C LEU A 113 -1.14 -4.91 -0.17
N PRO A 114 -2.24 -4.32 0.34
CA PRO A 114 -3.13 -3.50 -0.49
C PRO A 114 -2.42 -2.35 -1.19
N TYR A 115 -2.61 -2.23 -2.50
CA TYR A 115 -2.11 -1.10 -3.27
C TYR A 115 -2.87 0.20 -2.94
N THR A 116 -2.15 1.33 -2.95
CA THR A 116 -2.75 2.67 -2.77
C THR A 116 -2.83 3.39 -4.13
N PRO A 117 -4.02 3.57 -4.74
CA PRO A 117 -4.14 4.06 -6.12
C PRO A 117 -3.98 5.58 -6.31
N SER A 118 -3.84 6.35 -5.23
CA SER A 118 -3.87 7.82 -5.28
C SER A 118 -2.70 8.42 -6.07
N THR A 119 -1.48 8.39 -5.50
CA THR A 119 -0.27 8.98 -6.07
C THR A 119 0.69 7.88 -6.52
N SER A 120 1.21 8.00 -7.74
CA SER A 120 2.25 7.12 -8.27
C SER A 120 3.38 7.95 -8.90
N SER A 121 4.59 7.41 -8.93
CA SER A 121 5.72 8.07 -9.60
C SER A 121 5.45 8.32 -11.09
N THR A 122 4.64 7.49 -11.76
CA THR A 122 4.22 7.73 -13.16
C THR A 122 3.34 8.98 -13.27
N LYS A 123 2.35 9.13 -12.38
CA LYS A 123 1.50 10.33 -12.31
C LYS A 123 2.34 11.59 -12.03
N LEU A 124 3.29 11.52 -11.11
CA LEU A 124 4.16 12.64 -10.78
C LEU A 124 5.07 13.06 -11.95
N ARG A 125 5.65 12.09 -12.68
CA ARG A 125 6.46 12.38 -13.87
C ARG A 125 5.66 13.08 -14.97
N ARG A 126 4.49 12.54 -15.29
CA ARG A 126 3.57 13.14 -16.28
C ARG A 126 3.12 14.55 -15.89
N PHE A 127 2.98 14.82 -14.59
CA PHE A 127 2.60 16.15 -14.10
C PHE A 127 3.74 17.18 -14.21
N ILE A 128 4.99 16.78 -13.91
CA ILE A 128 6.14 17.70 -13.88
C ILE A 128 6.70 17.96 -15.27
N ALA A 129 6.77 16.93 -16.12
CA ALA A 129 7.35 17.04 -17.46
C ALA A 129 6.50 16.26 -18.48
N PRO A 130 5.32 16.79 -18.88
CA PRO A 130 4.40 16.07 -19.76
C PRO A 130 5.01 15.66 -21.10
N GLU A 131 5.91 16.49 -21.65
CA GLU A 131 6.53 16.28 -22.97
C GLU A 131 7.60 15.19 -22.97
N ASP A 132 8.20 14.89 -21.82
CA ASP A 132 9.24 13.86 -21.67
C ASP A 132 8.66 12.44 -21.52
N PHE A 133 7.34 12.31 -21.39
CA PHE A 133 6.66 11.04 -21.12
C PHE A 133 5.44 10.83 -22.04
N SER A 134 5.68 10.42 -23.29
CA SER A 134 4.63 9.92 -24.20
C SER A 134 4.11 8.55 -23.76
N ASP A 135 2.85 8.24 -24.09
CA ASP A 135 2.06 7.10 -23.61
C ASP A 135 2.52 5.68 -24.02
N ASP A 136 3.79 5.47 -24.39
CA ASP A 136 4.30 4.14 -24.77
C ASP A 136 4.62 3.22 -23.57
N GLU A 137 4.52 3.71 -22.33
CA GLU A 137 4.58 2.86 -21.14
C GLU A 137 3.16 2.35 -20.82
N ALA A 138 2.78 1.23 -21.44
CA ALA A 138 1.51 0.56 -21.17
C ALA A 138 1.29 0.42 -19.65
N PRO A 139 0.13 0.86 -19.11
CA PRO A 139 -0.16 0.61 -17.71
C PRO A 139 -0.18 -0.91 -17.51
N ALA A 140 0.50 -1.40 -16.47
CA ALA A 140 0.22 -2.73 -15.94
C ALA A 140 -1.29 -2.77 -15.69
N ALA A 141 -1.97 -3.65 -16.43
CA ALA A 141 -3.42 -3.63 -16.61
C ALA A 141 -4.15 -3.56 -15.26
N SER A 142 -4.71 -2.39 -14.95
CA SER A 142 -5.86 -2.27 -14.06
C SER A 142 -7.09 -2.41 -14.93
N SER A 143 -7.73 -3.58 -14.90
CA SER A 143 -9.03 -3.78 -15.53
C SER A 143 -10.04 -2.82 -14.92
N GLU A 144 -10.60 -1.95 -15.73
CA GLU A 144 -11.76 -1.14 -15.38
C GLU A 144 -12.95 -2.05 -15.06
N ALA A 145 -13.60 -1.81 -13.92
CA ALA A 145 -14.99 -2.18 -13.74
C ALA A 145 -15.69 -1.23 -12.75
N SER A 146 -16.76 -0.63 -13.27
CA SER A 146 -17.94 -0.11 -12.58
C SER A 146 -17.89 1.33 -12.07
N ALA A 147 -18.33 2.23 -12.96
CA ALA A 147 -18.96 3.49 -12.60
C ALA A 147 -20.22 3.24 -11.75
N ILE A 148 -20.33 3.97 -10.64
CA ILE A 148 -21.61 4.22 -9.97
C ILE A 148 -21.81 5.74 -10.05
N PRO A 149 -22.88 6.25 -10.70
CA PRO A 149 -23.15 7.67 -10.68
C PRO A 149 -23.66 8.09 -9.29
N ASP A 150 -23.07 9.18 -8.82
CA ASP A 150 -23.40 9.94 -7.62
C ASP A 150 -24.72 10.71 -7.87
N GLU A 151 -25.72 10.52 -7.00
CA GLU A 151 -26.91 11.36 -6.94
C GLU A 151 -26.98 11.99 -5.54
N ALA A 152 -26.54 13.24 -5.44
CA ALA A 152 -26.63 14.05 -4.23
C ALA A 152 -28.08 14.56 -4.01
N PRO A 153 -28.53 14.75 -2.77
CA PRO A 153 -29.90 15.16 -2.48
C PRO A 153 -30.07 16.68 -2.56
N ALA A 154 -31.15 17.13 -3.21
CA ALA A 154 -31.64 18.51 -3.11
C ALA A 154 -32.91 18.57 -2.25
N ALA A 155 -32.92 19.52 -1.33
CA ALA A 155 -33.98 19.76 -0.36
C ALA A 155 -35.19 20.51 -0.94
N GLY A 156 -36.37 20.27 -0.33
CA GLY A 156 -37.43 21.28 -0.19
C GLY A 156 -38.85 20.80 -0.53
N ALA A 157 -39.71 20.68 0.51
CA ALA A 157 -41.06 21.29 0.55
C ALA A 157 -41.92 20.80 1.76
N GLN A 158 -42.21 21.76 2.65
CA GLN A 158 -43.44 22.06 3.40
C GLN A 158 -44.41 20.97 3.93
N ALA A 159 -44.79 21.19 5.21
CA ALA A 159 -45.87 20.55 5.97
C ALA A 159 -47.29 20.95 5.48
N PRO A 160 -48.37 20.28 5.96
CA PRO A 160 -49.02 20.80 7.17
C PRO A 160 -49.57 19.76 8.19
N ARG A 161 -49.87 20.36 9.36
CA ARG A 161 -50.44 19.95 10.66
C ARG A 161 -51.59 18.92 10.72
N SER A 162 -51.63 18.19 11.86
CA SER A 162 -52.71 18.05 12.89
C SER A 162 -52.66 16.61 13.47
N ALA A 163 -53.03 16.25 14.70
CA ALA A 163 -53.39 16.87 15.96
C ALA A 163 -53.41 15.76 17.04
N ALA A 164 -53.24 16.15 18.31
CA ALA A 164 -53.78 15.55 19.54
C ALA A 164 -53.35 14.13 19.99
N GLY A 165 -53.05 14.01 21.29
CA GLY A 165 -53.00 12.73 21.99
C GLY A 165 -52.13 12.75 23.24
N GLU A 166 -52.60 13.39 24.31
CA GLU A 166 -52.08 13.27 25.68
C GLU A 166 -52.10 11.81 26.16
N ALA A 167 -51.12 11.39 26.97
CA ALA A 167 -51.36 10.91 28.34
C ALA A 167 -50.09 10.38 29.03
N SER A 168 -49.92 10.88 30.25
CA SER A 168 -49.01 10.53 31.34
C SER A 168 -49.14 9.09 31.86
N ALA A 169 -48.03 8.54 32.39
CA ALA A 169 -47.87 7.92 33.73
C ALA A 169 -46.66 6.95 33.71
N ALA A 170 -45.56 7.24 34.42
CA ALA A 170 -45.29 6.93 35.84
C ALA A 170 -44.84 5.48 36.11
N GLY A 171 -43.73 5.36 36.85
CA GLY A 171 -43.19 4.11 37.44
C GLY A 171 -41.71 3.90 37.08
N ALA A 172 -40.73 4.34 37.88
CA ALA A 172 -40.18 3.65 39.06
C ALA A 172 -39.65 2.24 38.74
N VAL A 173 -38.51 1.72 39.19
CA VAL A 173 -37.40 2.08 40.11
C VAL A 173 -36.35 0.94 39.94
N ALA A 174 -35.11 1.20 40.37
CA ALA A 174 -34.06 0.26 40.83
C ALA A 174 -32.97 -0.24 39.85
N ARG A 175 -31.72 0.02 40.30
CA ARG A 175 -30.41 -0.52 39.90
C ARG A 175 -30.16 -1.92 40.54
N PRO A 176 -28.91 -2.43 40.59
CA PRO A 176 -28.17 -3.23 39.62
C PRO A 176 -27.80 -4.62 40.24
N LEU A 177 -26.64 -5.20 39.85
CA LEU A 177 -25.98 -6.47 40.28
C LEU A 177 -26.17 -7.59 39.23
N ASP A 178 -25.21 -8.43 38.84
CA ASP A 178 -23.85 -8.70 39.35
C ASP A 178 -23.00 -9.48 38.32
N GLU A 179 -21.68 -9.47 38.58
CA GLU A 179 -20.62 -10.45 38.33
C GLU A 179 -20.78 -11.67 37.38
N GLY A 180 -19.70 -11.92 36.61
CA GLY A 180 -19.06 -13.24 36.68
C GLY A 180 -18.79 -14.00 35.37
N ALA A 181 -17.49 -14.10 35.02
CA ALA A 181 -16.81 -15.18 34.27
C ALA A 181 -17.26 -15.40 32.79
N VAL A 182 -16.41 -15.77 31.84
CA VAL A 182 -15.43 -16.87 31.83
C VAL A 182 -14.32 -16.53 30.81
N ARG A 183 -13.14 -17.08 31.11
CA ARG A 183 -11.86 -17.00 30.41
C ARG A 183 -11.91 -17.38 28.93
#